data_AF-A0A0C9TUT1-F1
#
_entry.id   AF-A0A0C9TUT1-F1
#
_cell.length_a   1.000
_cell.length_b   1.000
_cell.length_c   1.000
_cell.angle_alpha   90.00
_cell.angle_beta   90.00
_cell.angle_gamma   90.00
#
_symmetry.space_group_name_H-M   'P 1'
#
loop_
_entity.id
_entity.type
_entity.pdbx_description
1 polymer ?
#
loop_
_entity_poly.entity_id
_entity_poly.type
_entity_poly.pdbx_seq_one_letter_code
_entity_poly.pdbx_strand_id
1 'polypeptide(L)'
;LDKLVDTCAPTPHGRKNKTWYDESYRLAKKMILSNYGLSQEIDQKEIFEAIGAITSQERIDNLLIKLNAYVQGGFFKVHRDSPKSEQHLGTLIIGLLSAFASGSLSISYKKQEHINWSDIAPLGASSFLM
;
A
#
# COMPACT_ATOMS: atom_id res chain seq x y z
N LEU A 1 -4.89 -2.11 16.04
CA LEU A 1 -4.28 -2.57 14.78
C LEU A 1 -4.51 -4.07 14.56
N ASP A 2 -4.37 -4.90 15.59
CA ASP A 2 -4.58 -6.36 15.49
C ASP A 2 -5.92 -6.76 14.87
N LYS A 3 -7.04 -6.19 15.35
CA LYS A 3 -8.37 -6.41 14.75
C LYS A 3 -8.43 -6.10 13.23
N LEU A 4 -7.70 -5.09 12.77
CA LEU A 4 -7.63 -4.75 11.34
C LEU A 4 -6.84 -5.82 10.57
N VAL A 5 -5.72 -6.27 11.11
CA VAL A 5 -4.88 -7.34 10.54
C VAL A 5 -5.63 -8.67 10.52
N ASP A 6 -6.40 -8.98 11.55
CA ASP A 6 -7.19 -10.21 11.66
C ASP A 6 -8.36 -10.25 10.68
N THR A 7 -8.92 -9.08 10.35
CA THR A 7 -9.98 -8.97 9.34
C THR A 7 -9.43 -9.05 7.91
N CYS A 8 -8.11 -8.88 7.71
CA CYS A 8 -7.49 -9.03 6.41
C CYS A 8 -7.35 -10.50 6.00
N ALA A 9 -7.72 -10.83 4.77
CA ALA A 9 -7.51 -12.16 4.20
C ALA A 9 -6.04 -12.33 3.75
N PRO A 10 -5.50 -13.56 3.74
CA PRO A 10 -4.20 -13.84 3.10
C PRO A 10 -4.18 -13.33 1.66
N THR A 11 -3.04 -12.80 1.22
CA THR A 11 -2.96 -12.28 -0.15
C THR A 11 -2.50 -13.34 -1.13
N PRO A 12 -3.34 -13.79 -2.07
CA PRO A 12 -2.87 -14.67 -3.13
C PRO A 12 -2.00 -13.92 -4.13
N HIS A 13 -1.12 -14.67 -4.78
CA HIS A 13 -0.48 -14.29 -6.03
C HIS A 13 -1.01 -15.21 -7.16
N GLY A 14 -1.49 -14.61 -8.24
CA GLY A 14 -2.10 -15.35 -9.35
C GLY A 14 -1.43 -15.01 -10.67
N ARG A 15 -1.07 -16.03 -11.44
CA ARG A 15 -0.75 -15.93 -12.87
C ARG A 15 -1.90 -16.63 -13.60
N LYS A 16 -2.76 -15.87 -14.32
CA LYS A 16 -3.98 -16.38 -15.02
C LYS A 16 -5.11 -16.82 -14.06
N ASN A 17 -6.01 -17.70 -14.51
CA ASN A 17 -7.23 -18.19 -13.82
C ASN A 17 -6.98 -19.12 -12.60
N LYS A 18 -5.79 -19.09 -11.98
CA LYS A 18 -5.50 -19.85 -10.76
C LYS A 18 -4.89 -18.95 -9.69
N THR A 19 -5.55 -18.95 -8.54
CA THR A 19 -5.15 -18.24 -7.33
C THR A 19 -4.18 -19.14 -6.56
N TRP A 20 -2.91 -18.76 -6.45
CA TRP A 20 -1.94 -19.48 -5.64
C TRP A 20 -1.59 -18.66 -4.40
N TYR A 21 -1.46 -19.32 -3.26
CA TYR A 21 -0.91 -18.72 -2.05
C TYR A 21 0.51 -19.23 -1.91
N ASP A 22 1.47 -18.37 -2.24
CA ASP A 22 2.89 -18.67 -2.12
C ASP A 22 3.50 -17.66 -1.15
N GLU A 23 3.59 -18.06 0.11
CA GLU A 23 4.19 -17.26 1.18
C GLU A 23 5.69 -17.04 0.96
N SER A 24 6.35 -17.86 0.14
CA SER A 24 7.74 -17.62 -0.27
C SER A 24 7.86 -16.43 -1.25
N TYR A 25 6.78 -16.06 -1.93
CA TYR A 25 6.73 -14.92 -2.84
C TYR A 25 6.15 -13.67 -2.18
N ARG A 26 5.09 -13.84 -1.40
CA ARG A 26 4.41 -12.76 -0.69
C ARG A 26 3.86 -13.26 0.64
N LEU A 27 4.41 -12.74 1.73
CA LEU A 27 3.88 -12.91 3.06
C LEU A 27 3.20 -11.60 3.50
N ALA A 28 1.93 -11.44 3.15
CA ALA A 28 1.14 -10.27 3.50
C ALA A 28 -0.36 -10.60 3.50
N LYS A 29 -1.13 -9.86 4.28
CA LYS A 29 -2.59 -9.88 4.26
C LYS A 29 -3.14 -8.69 3.48
N LYS A 30 -4.38 -8.79 2.98
CA LYS A 30 -5.08 -7.72 2.28
C LYS A 30 -6.54 -7.60 2.69
N MET A 31 -7.09 -6.41 2.53
CA MET A 31 -8.51 -6.15 2.58
C MET A 31 -8.95 -5.47 1.27
N ILE A 32 -10.03 -5.95 0.66
CA ILE A 32 -10.61 -5.38 -0.56
C ILE A 32 -11.67 -4.35 -0.20
N LEU A 33 -11.96 -3.42 -1.13
CA LEU A 33 -12.91 -2.31 -0.91
C LEU A 33 -14.25 -2.69 -0.30
N SER A 34 -14.83 -3.83 -0.69
CA SER A 34 -16.13 -4.26 -0.14
C SER A 34 -16.10 -4.50 1.38
N ASN A 35 -14.91 -4.58 1.97
CA ASN A 35 -14.71 -4.98 3.36
C ASN A 35 -14.16 -3.83 4.22
N TYR A 36 -13.93 -2.63 3.67
CA TYR A 36 -13.57 -1.45 4.46
C TYR A 36 -14.02 -0.14 3.82
N GLY A 37 -14.20 0.86 4.67
CA GLY A 37 -14.33 2.25 4.28
C GLY A 37 -13.37 3.10 5.09
N LEU A 38 -13.01 4.26 4.54
CA LEU A 38 -12.36 5.30 5.33
C LEU A 38 -13.45 6.09 6.05
N SER A 39 -13.27 6.29 7.36
CA SER A 39 -14.21 7.10 8.16
C SER A 39 -14.25 8.57 7.72
N GLN A 40 -13.18 9.03 7.06
CA GLN A 40 -13.02 10.35 6.48
C GLN A 40 -12.28 10.21 5.16
N GLU A 41 -12.61 11.05 4.18
CA GLU A 41 -11.81 11.15 2.97
C GLU A 41 -10.41 11.67 3.32
N ILE A 42 -9.39 11.08 2.71
CA ILE A 42 -8.03 11.60 2.81
C ILE A 42 -7.95 12.74 1.81
N ASP A 43 -7.72 13.96 2.28
CA ASP A 43 -7.48 15.09 1.39
C ASP A 43 -6.19 14.83 0.59
N GLN A 44 -6.36 14.68 -0.72
CA GLN A 44 -5.30 14.36 -1.67
C GLN A 44 -5.14 15.47 -2.70
N LYS A 45 -5.79 16.63 -2.51
CA LYS A 45 -5.84 17.69 -3.51
C LYS A 45 -4.44 18.16 -3.91
N GLU A 46 -3.61 18.54 -2.94
CA GLU A 46 -2.24 19.01 -3.21
C GLU A 46 -1.36 17.94 -3.87
N ILE A 47 -1.55 16.67 -3.50
CA ILE A 47 -0.84 15.53 -4.10
C ILE A 47 -1.23 15.39 -5.58
N PHE A 48 -2.52 15.48 -5.90
CA PHE A 48 -3.00 15.38 -7.27
C PHE A 48 -2.65 16.58 -8.13
N GLU A 49 -2.65 17.79 -7.57
CA GLU A 49 -2.13 18.99 -8.24
C GLU A 49 -0.65 18.85 -8.57
N ALA A 50 0.17 18.37 -7.63
CA ALA A 50 1.59 18.13 -7.84
C ALA A 50 1.84 17.04 -8.91
N ILE A 51 1.10 15.93 -8.85
CA ILE A 51 1.19 14.87 -9.88
C ILE A 51 0.76 15.42 -11.24
N GLY A 52 -0.35 16.15 -11.31
CA GLY A 52 -0.84 16.77 -12.54
C GLY A 52 0.19 17.70 -13.17
N ALA A 53 0.86 18.53 -12.37
CA ALA A 53 1.93 19.41 -12.83
C ALA A 53 3.14 18.65 -13.40
N ILE A 54 3.55 17.53 -12.78
CA ILE A 54 4.69 16.72 -13.24
C ILE A 54 4.35 15.86 -14.47
N THR A 55 3.07 15.47 -14.61
CA THR A 55 2.60 14.56 -15.67
C THR A 55 1.87 15.28 -16.81
N SER A 56 1.75 16.61 -16.73
CA SER A 56 0.95 17.45 -17.63
C SER A 56 -0.49 16.96 -17.78
N GLN A 57 -1.10 16.54 -16.67
CA GLN A 57 -2.49 16.08 -16.62
C GLN A 57 -3.35 17.12 -15.91
N GLU A 58 -4.43 17.56 -16.55
CA GLU A 58 -5.37 18.53 -15.98
C GLU A 58 -6.30 17.88 -14.94
N ARG A 59 -6.50 16.56 -15.03
CA ARG A 59 -7.37 15.80 -14.15
C ARG A 59 -6.72 14.47 -13.77
N ILE A 60 -6.68 14.20 -12.48
CA ILE A 60 -6.24 12.92 -11.92
C ILE A 60 -7.43 12.29 -11.20
N ASP A 61 -7.91 11.17 -11.71
CA ASP A 61 -8.86 10.33 -10.98
C ASP A 61 -8.09 9.31 -10.13
N ASN A 62 -8.65 8.94 -8.98
CA ASN A 62 -8.07 7.92 -8.11
C ASN A 62 -9.05 6.77 -7.85
N LEU A 63 -8.48 5.61 -7.54
CA LEU A 63 -9.24 4.42 -7.15
C LEU A 63 -8.54 3.78 -5.95
N LEU A 64 -9.17 3.89 -4.78
CA LEU A 64 -8.75 3.10 -3.62
C LEU A 64 -9.01 1.62 -3.93
N ILE A 65 -8.00 0.76 -3.93
CA ILE A 65 -8.15 -0.63 -4.41
C ILE A 65 -8.04 -1.68 -3.30
N LYS A 66 -7.14 -1.49 -2.34
CA LYS A 66 -6.82 -2.48 -1.31
C LYS A 66 -6.06 -1.83 -0.16
N LEU A 67 -6.29 -2.36 1.04
CA LEU A 67 -5.39 -2.20 2.16
C LEU A 67 -4.46 -3.42 2.20
N ASN A 68 -3.16 -3.21 2.38
CA ASN A 68 -2.22 -4.31 2.63
C ASN A 68 -1.72 -4.21 4.07
N ALA A 69 -1.68 -5.34 4.76
CA ALA A 69 -1.15 -5.45 6.11
C ALA A 69 0.04 -6.42 6.10
N TYR A 70 1.15 -5.97 6.67
CA TYR A 70 2.36 -6.77 6.84
C TYR A 70 2.52 -7.08 8.32
N VAL A 71 2.67 -8.37 8.63
CA VAL A 71 2.96 -8.87 9.99
C VAL A 71 4.47 -9.03 10.14
N GLN A 72 4.94 -9.43 11.33
CA GLN A 72 6.36 -9.70 11.56
C GLN A 72 6.92 -10.69 10.52
N GLY A 73 8.05 -10.32 9.91
CA GLY A 73 8.68 -11.09 8.84
C GLY A 73 7.96 -11.02 7.48
N GLY A 74 6.83 -10.30 7.40
CA GLY A 74 6.07 -10.12 6.18
C GLY A 74 6.85 -9.36 5.10
N PHE A 75 6.65 -9.76 3.84
CA PHE A 75 7.33 -9.18 2.70
C PHE A 75 6.52 -9.33 1.42
N PHE A 76 6.94 -8.61 0.39
CA PHE A 76 6.49 -8.82 -0.98
C PHE A 76 7.71 -8.70 -1.90
N LYS A 77 8.04 -9.78 -2.62
CA LYS A 77 9.13 -9.76 -3.60
C LYS A 77 8.93 -8.68 -4.67
N VAL A 78 10.03 -8.30 -5.29
CA VAL A 78 10.07 -7.35 -6.41
C VAL A 78 9.05 -7.76 -7.48
N HIS A 79 8.19 -6.82 -7.85
CA HIS A 79 7.15 -7.00 -8.85
C HIS A 79 6.80 -5.68 -9.51
N ARG A 80 6.08 -5.77 -10.62
CA ARG A 80 5.44 -4.63 -11.28
C ARG A 80 3.94 -4.72 -11.04
N ASP A 81 3.33 -3.63 -10.58
CA ASP A 81 1.88 -3.57 -10.44
C ASP A 81 1.20 -3.74 -11.81
N SER A 82 0.10 -4.47 -11.82
CA SER A 82 -0.72 -4.64 -13.03
C SER A 82 -1.54 -3.37 -13.27
N PRO A 83 -1.46 -2.75 -14.47
CA PRO A 83 -2.29 -1.61 -14.82
C PRO A 83 -3.77 -1.86 -14.61
N LYS A 84 -4.50 -0.81 -14.19
CA LYS A 84 -5.98 -0.87 -13.98
C LYS A 84 -6.78 -0.26 -15.12
N SER A 85 -6.12 0.51 -15.98
CA SER A 85 -6.64 1.05 -17.24
C SER A 85 -5.44 1.36 -18.15
N GLU A 86 -5.72 1.69 -19.41
CA GLU A 86 -4.70 2.18 -20.36
C GLU A 86 -4.11 3.53 -19.93
N GLN A 87 -4.85 4.29 -19.13
CA GLN A 87 -4.47 5.61 -18.61
C GLN A 87 -3.90 5.55 -17.19
N HIS A 88 -3.53 4.36 -16.69
CA HIS A 88 -3.01 4.22 -15.33
C HIS A 88 -1.62 4.85 -15.21
N LEU A 89 -1.57 6.01 -14.56
CA LEU A 89 -0.33 6.77 -14.34
C LEU A 89 0.59 6.12 -13.30
N GLY A 90 0.04 5.58 -12.22
CA GLY A 90 0.82 4.98 -11.14
C GLY A 90 -0.01 4.64 -9.92
N THR A 91 0.65 4.06 -8.93
CA THR A 91 0.03 3.64 -7.67
C THR A 91 0.42 4.60 -6.54
N LEU A 92 -0.58 5.19 -5.89
CA LEU A 92 -0.40 5.95 -4.67
C LEU A 92 -0.42 4.99 -3.47
N ILE A 93 0.62 5.03 -2.64
CA ILE A 93 0.72 4.25 -1.41
C ILE A 93 0.63 5.21 -0.24
N ILE A 94 -0.34 4.95 0.65
CA ILE A 94 -0.51 5.70 1.89
C ILE A 94 -0.13 4.77 3.04
N GLY A 95 0.90 5.15 3.79
CA GLY A 95 1.28 4.47 5.01
C GLY A 95 0.35 4.89 6.15
N LEU A 96 -0.30 3.93 6.81
CA LEU A 96 -1.05 4.21 8.02
C LEU A 96 -0.08 4.28 9.21
N LEU A 97 -0.28 5.28 10.07
CA LEU A 97 0.54 5.48 11.28
C LEU A 97 0.45 4.24 12.17
N SER A 98 1.53 3.47 12.22
CA SER A 98 1.66 2.27 13.04
C SER A 98 3.12 2.14 13.44
N ALA A 99 3.37 1.60 14.63
CA ALA A 99 4.73 1.34 15.08
C ALA A 99 5.27 0.07 14.41
N PHE A 100 6.42 0.19 13.74
CA PHE A 100 7.16 -0.94 13.18
C PHE A 100 8.65 -0.61 13.15
N ALA A 101 9.50 -1.64 13.21
CA ALA A 101 10.96 -1.48 13.25
C ALA A 101 11.63 -1.61 11.87
N SER A 102 10.90 -2.07 10.85
CA SER A 102 11.39 -2.30 9.48
C SER A 102 10.22 -2.31 8.49
N GLY A 103 10.50 -2.42 7.19
CA GLY A 103 9.47 -2.42 6.14
C GLY A 103 9.71 -1.37 5.06
N SER A 104 10.98 -1.17 4.67
CA SER A 104 11.32 -0.21 3.62
C SER A 104 10.62 -0.53 2.30
N LEU A 105 10.10 0.50 1.63
CA LEU A 105 9.63 0.38 0.25
C LEU A 105 10.83 0.59 -0.68
N SER A 106 11.13 -0.42 -1.49
CA SER A 106 12.16 -0.32 -2.53
C SER A 106 11.48 -0.11 -3.88
N ILE A 107 11.83 0.97 -4.57
CA ILE A 107 11.32 1.30 -5.91
C ILE A 107 12.52 1.27 -6.86
N SER A 108 12.39 0.65 -8.02
CA SER A 108 13.47 0.58 -9.00
C SER A 108 12.99 1.02 -10.38
N TYR A 109 13.54 2.13 -10.84
CA TYR A 109 13.42 2.59 -12.23
C TYR A 109 14.73 3.28 -12.64
N LYS A 110 15.52 2.60 -13.47
CA LYS A 110 16.92 2.93 -13.85
C LYS A 110 17.91 2.90 -12.67
N LYS A 111 17.53 3.45 -11.52
CA LYS A 111 18.21 3.35 -10.22
C LYS A 111 17.25 2.81 -9.18
N GLN A 112 17.81 2.19 -8.14
CA GLN A 112 17.05 1.71 -6.99
C GLN A 112 17.01 2.80 -5.91
N GLU A 113 15.81 3.07 -5.41
CA GLU A 113 15.54 3.99 -4.31
C GLU A 113 14.91 3.22 -3.15
N HIS A 114 15.29 3.60 -1.93
CA HIS A 114 14.79 3.01 -0.69
C HIS A 114 14.11 4.08 0.13
N ILE A 115 12.81 3.90 0.37
CA ILE A 115 12.03 4.74 1.26
C ILE A 115 11.91 4.01 2.59
N ASN A 116 12.57 4.54 3.63
CA ASN A 116 12.44 4.02 4.97
C ASN A 116 11.25 4.69 5.68
N TRP A 117 10.16 3.94 5.84
CA TRP A 117 8.95 4.46 6.46
C TRP A 117 9.04 4.55 7.99
N SER A 118 10.01 3.88 8.63
CA SER A 118 10.16 3.94 10.09
C SER A 118 10.52 5.34 10.57
N ASP A 119 11.15 6.15 9.70
CA ASP A 119 11.64 7.48 10.03
C ASP A 119 10.50 8.52 10.03
N ILE A 120 9.34 8.14 9.50
CA ILE A 120 8.12 8.96 9.37
C ILE A 120 7.01 8.44 10.31
N ALA A 121 7.16 7.23 10.85
CA ALA A 121 6.27 6.71 11.87
C ALA A 121 6.44 7.53 13.16
N PRO A 122 5.35 7.89 13.88
CA PRO A 122 5.47 8.64 15.12
C PRO A 122 6.30 7.82 16.12
N LEU A 123 7.46 8.36 16.50
CA LEU A 123 8.24 7.84 17.61
C LEU A 123 7.36 7.90 18.87
N GLY A 124 6.89 6.74 19.35
CA GLY A 124 6.22 6.63 20.64
C GLY A 124 4.69 6.69 20.63
N ALA A 125 4.01 5.95 19.73
CA ALA A 125 2.65 5.50 20.03
C ALA A 125 2.67 4.40 21.12
N SER A 126 3.15 4.78 22.31
CA SER A 126 2.94 4.03 23.54
C SER A 126 1.44 4.04 23.80
N SER A 127 0.78 2.90 23.59
CA SER A 127 -0.47 2.50 24.25
C SER A 127 -1.40 3.66 24.68
N PHE A 128 -2.30 4.09 23.79
CA PHE A 128 -3.56 4.67 24.25
C PHE A 128 -4.62 3.57 24.23
N LEU A 129 -4.90 3.06 25.43
CA LEU A 129 -6.12 2.36 25.79
C LEU A 129 -7.29 3.34 25.66
N MET A 130 -8.26 3.04 24.80
CA MET A 130 -9.68 2.99 25.15
C MET A 130 -10.44 2.10 24.15
#